data_AF-A0A2A2LDZ7-F1
#
_entry.id   AF-A0A2A2LDZ7-F1
#
_cell.length_a   1.000
_cell.length_b   1.000
_cell.length_c   1.000
_cell.angle_alpha   90.00
_cell.angle_beta   90.00
_cell.angle_gamma   90.00
#
_symmetry.space_group_name_H-M   'P 1'
#
loop_
_entity.id
_entity.type
_entity.pdbx_description
1 polymer ?
#
loop_
_entity_poly.entity_id
_entity_poly.type
_entity_poly.pdbx_seq_one_letter_code
_entity_poly.pdbx_strand_id
1 'polypeptide(L)'
;MLVAIGLCLVGIAFAQEQQSQFKNVMLPTFLKGASDECKQASFVGRKSDDTSLNRQEKDEQVEQLMETQPDNVKTAFEQYRQQVAEHAKEFADMVGDKIDAMPPQARRAANKLHFIETNPNLSQQERNDRAKAFFEALPANVQDQIKQMRGSLPPVG
;
A
#
# COMPACT_ATOMS: atom_id res chain seq x y z
N MET A 1 -16.60 57.90 -0.56
CA MET A 1 -15.74 57.07 0.30
C MET A 1 -16.02 55.62 -0.11
N LEU A 2 -15.19 54.86 -0.87
CA LEU A 2 -13.77 54.48 -0.69
C LEU A 2 -13.56 54.00 0.77
N VAL A 3 -13.19 52.77 1.16
CA VAL A 3 -12.20 51.75 0.70
C VAL A 3 -12.58 50.42 1.43
N ALA A 4 -12.76 49.26 0.78
CA ALA A 4 -11.82 48.17 0.42
C ALA A 4 -11.30 47.23 1.55
N ILE A 5 -11.60 45.93 1.36
CA ILE A 5 -10.72 44.73 1.43
C ILE A 5 -10.12 44.31 2.79
N GLY A 6 -10.35 43.03 3.15
CA GLY A 6 -9.65 42.32 4.22
C GLY A 6 -9.84 40.80 4.22
N LEU A 7 -9.31 40.13 3.19
CA LEU A 7 -8.71 38.77 3.24
C LEU A 7 -9.44 37.61 3.95
N CYS A 8 -10.08 36.75 3.16
CA CYS A 8 -10.07 35.30 3.38
C CYS A 8 -9.70 34.60 2.07
N LEU A 9 -8.45 34.77 1.64
CA LEU A 9 -7.84 34.08 0.50
C LEU A 9 -6.55 33.37 0.96
N VAL A 10 -6.67 32.53 1.98
CA VAL A 10 -5.64 31.53 2.31
C VAL A 10 -6.35 30.20 2.54
N GLY A 11 -6.80 29.59 1.45
CA GLY A 11 -7.47 28.28 1.50
C GLY A 11 -7.56 27.54 0.17
N ILE A 12 -6.99 28.08 -0.92
CA ILE A 12 -7.10 27.45 -2.26
C ILE A 12 -5.74 27.03 -2.82
N ALA A 13 -4.62 27.48 -2.25
CA ALA A 13 -3.30 27.13 -2.77
C ALA A 13 -2.88 25.67 -2.49
N PHE A 14 -3.44 25.00 -1.46
CA PHE A 14 -3.09 23.60 -1.16
C PHE A 14 -3.82 22.57 -2.02
N ALA A 15 -4.95 22.93 -2.65
CA ALA A 15 -5.73 22.02 -3.49
C ALA A 15 -5.13 21.87 -4.91
N GLN A 16 -4.47 22.91 -5.42
CA GLN A 16 -4.02 22.94 -6.82
C GLN A 16 -2.66 22.28 -7.03
N GLU A 17 -1.83 22.16 -5.99
CA GLU A 17 -0.51 21.53 -6.08
C GLU A 17 -0.59 19.98 -5.98
N GLN A 18 -1.62 19.45 -5.32
CA GLN A 18 -1.82 18.00 -5.17
C GLN A 18 -2.45 17.32 -6.39
N GLN A 19 -3.21 18.05 -7.23
CA GLN A 19 -3.70 17.53 -8.51
C GLN A 19 -2.58 17.11 -9.46
N SER A 20 -1.35 17.59 -9.26
CA SER A 20 -0.20 17.23 -10.10
C SER A 20 0.31 15.80 -9.87
N GLN A 21 0.03 15.18 -8.71
CA GLN A 21 0.56 13.86 -8.37
C GLN A 21 -0.23 12.69 -8.98
N PHE A 22 -1.46 12.95 -9.46
CA PHE A 22 -2.30 11.92 -10.09
C PHE A 22 -2.12 11.81 -11.61
N LYS A 23 -1.27 12.65 -12.23
CA LYS A 23 -1.13 12.69 -13.71
C LYS A 23 -0.67 11.38 -14.36
N ASN A 24 -0.11 10.44 -13.59
CA ASN A 24 0.39 9.15 -14.09
C ASN A 24 0.01 7.94 -13.22
N VAL A 25 -0.96 8.08 -12.32
CA VAL A 25 -1.40 6.98 -11.46
C VAL A 25 -2.66 6.37 -12.08
N MET A 26 -2.59 5.10 -12.48
CA MET A 26 -3.78 4.36 -12.93
C MET A 26 -4.74 4.23 -11.75
N LEU A 27 -5.66 5.19 -11.63
CA LEU A 27 -6.70 5.17 -10.62
C LEU A 27 -7.61 3.97 -10.89
N PRO A 28 -7.85 3.11 -9.88
CA PRO A 28 -8.85 2.06 -9.98
C PRO A 28 -10.18 2.59 -10.51
N THR A 29 -10.87 1.82 -11.36
CA THR A 29 -12.09 2.27 -12.06
C THR A 29 -13.16 2.78 -11.09
N PHE A 30 -13.23 2.23 -9.88
CA PHE A 30 -14.19 2.63 -8.84
C PHE A 30 -13.93 4.04 -8.27
N LEU A 31 -12.73 4.61 -8.45
CA LEU A 31 -12.34 5.95 -8.01
C LEU A 31 -12.51 7.04 -9.09
N LYS A 32 -12.94 6.70 -10.30
CA LYS A 32 -13.08 7.66 -11.42
C LYS A 32 -14.11 8.77 -11.13
N GLY A 33 -15.09 8.51 -10.27
CA GLY A 33 -16.12 9.48 -9.85
C GLY A 33 -16.01 9.95 -8.39
N ALA A 34 -14.96 9.54 -7.67
CA ALA A 34 -14.74 9.93 -6.28
C ALA A 34 -14.20 11.37 -6.18
N SER A 35 -14.39 12.01 -5.01
CA SER A 35 -13.73 13.30 -4.72
C SER A 35 -12.21 13.14 -4.73
N ASP A 36 -11.48 14.23 -4.94
CA ASP A 36 -10.02 14.20 -4.93
C ASP A 36 -9.48 13.77 -3.55
N GLU A 37 -10.14 14.16 -2.45
CA GLU A 37 -9.84 13.66 -1.10
C GLU A 37 -10.07 12.15 -0.96
N CYS A 38 -11.11 11.59 -1.58
CA CYS A 38 -11.37 10.14 -1.54
C CYS A 38 -10.38 9.35 -2.40
N LYS A 39 -10.04 9.85 -3.59
CA LYS A 39 -8.97 9.27 -4.43
C LYS A 39 -7.67 9.27 -3.65
N GLN A 40 -7.39 10.38 -2.97
CA GLN A 40 -6.19 10.57 -2.20
C GLN A 40 -6.17 9.66 -0.98
N ALA A 41 -7.21 9.54 -0.18
CA ALA A 41 -7.22 8.64 0.96
C ALA A 41 -7.15 7.15 0.59
N SER A 42 -7.75 6.75 -0.53
CA SER A 42 -7.66 5.38 -1.05
C SER A 42 -6.24 5.03 -1.51
N PHE A 43 -5.52 6.01 -2.05
CA PHE A 43 -4.12 5.86 -2.49
C PHE A 43 -3.11 6.08 -1.36
N VAL A 44 -3.36 7.07 -0.50
CA VAL A 44 -2.50 7.50 0.61
C VAL A 44 -2.64 6.55 1.79
N GLY A 45 -3.80 5.97 2.10
CA GLY A 45 -3.88 4.98 3.20
C GLY A 45 -2.95 3.78 3.01
N ARG A 46 -2.78 3.32 1.76
CA ARG A 46 -1.88 2.19 1.42
C ARG A 46 -0.48 2.60 0.99
N LYS A 47 -0.32 3.72 0.28
CA LYS A 47 0.99 4.26 -0.15
C LYS A 47 1.42 5.50 0.65
N SER A 48 0.93 5.68 1.87
CA SER A 48 1.36 6.75 2.75
C SER A 48 2.87 6.61 2.95
N ASP A 49 3.59 7.70 2.67
CA ASP A 49 5.01 7.86 2.97
C ASP A 49 5.28 7.77 4.47
N ASP A 50 4.23 7.81 5.30
CA ASP A 50 4.32 7.48 6.72
C ASP A 50 4.55 5.97 6.88
N THR A 51 5.82 5.64 7.05
CA THR A 51 6.30 4.29 7.29
C THR A 51 6.28 3.92 8.78
N SER A 52 5.94 4.86 9.66
CA SER A 52 5.88 4.66 11.12
C SER A 52 4.64 3.89 11.56
N LEU A 53 3.56 3.95 10.76
CA LEU A 53 2.31 3.26 11.03
C LEU A 53 2.39 1.78 10.64
N ASN A 54 1.77 0.93 11.46
CA ASN A 54 1.52 -0.47 11.18
C ASN A 54 0.31 -0.65 10.24
N ARG A 55 0.01 -1.89 9.85
CA ARG A 55 -1.05 -2.17 8.87
C ARG A 55 -2.45 -1.82 9.42
N GLN A 56 -2.69 -2.16 10.67
CA GLN A 56 -3.97 -1.91 11.33
C GLN A 56 -4.24 -0.41 11.45
N GLU A 57 -3.25 0.38 11.86
CA GLU A 57 -3.38 1.84 11.97
C GLU A 57 -3.69 2.49 10.62
N LYS A 58 -3.08 2.00 9.54
CA LYS A 58 -3.38 2.45 8.17
C LYS A 58 -4.80 2.08 7.74
N ASP A 59 -5.24 0.87 8.05
CA ASP A 59 -6.60 0.42 7.74
C ASP A 59 -7.64 1.25 8.53
N GLU A 60 -7.39 1.54 9.81
CA GLU A 60 -8.25 2.39 10.65
C GLU A 60 -8.36 3.83 10.12
N GLN A 61 -7.26 4.43 9.66
CA GLN A 61 -7.29 5.76 9.03
C GLN A 61 -8.13 5.78 7.75
N VAL A 62 -8.03 4.72 6.94
CA VAL A 62 -8.85 4.59 5.73
C VAL A 62 -10.32 4.43 6.10
N GLU A 63 -10.64 3.60 7.10
CA GLU A 63 -12.02 3.40 7.57
C GLU A 63 -12.64 4.70 8.10
N GLN A 64 -11.93 5.42 8.98
CA GLN A 64 -12.38 6.73 9.48
C GLN A 64 -12.64 7.73 8.36
N LEU A 65 -11.79 7.74 7.34
CA LEU A 65 -12.00 8.63 6.20
C LEU A 65 -13.20 8.20 5.36
N MET A 66 -13.43 6.89 5.16
CA MET A 66 -14.59 6.38 4.43
C MET A 66 -15.92 6.68 5.12
N GLU A 67 -15.96 6.78 6.45
CA GLU A 67 -17.18 7.15 7.19
C GLU A 67 -17.73 8.53 6.78
N THR A 68 -16.84 9.45 6.40
CA THR A 68 -17.19 10.82 5.97
C THR A 68 -17.67 10.92 4.52
N GLN A 69 -17.56 9.83 3.75
CA GLN A 69 -17.88 9.81 2.32
C GLN A 69 -19.35 9.50 2.04
N PRO A 70 -19.89 9.92 0.88
CA PRO A 70 -21.25 9.59 0.48
C PRO A 70 -21.42 8.09 0.17
N ASP A 71 -22.65 7.57 0.24
CA ASP A 71 -22.95 6.13 0.18
C ASP A 71 -22.48 5.44 -1.11
N ASN A 72 -22.46 6.15 -2.24
CA ASN A 72 -21.94 5.62 -3.50
C ASN A 72 -20.43 5.34 -3.42
N VAL A 73 -19.68 6.13 -2.66
CA VAL A 73 -18.23 5.94 -2.45
C VAL A 73 -17.98 4.79 -1.47
N LYS A 74 -18.75 4.71 -0.39
CA LYS A 74 -18.68 3.59 0.57
C LYS A 74 -18.93 2.25 -0.12
N THR A 75 -19.99 2.17 -0.94
CA THR A 75 -20.32 0.98 -1.75
C THR A 75 -19.18 0.59 -2.70
N ALA A 76 -18.59 1.57 -3.39
CA ALA A 76 -17.48 1.35 -4.30
C ALA A 76 -16.21 0.87 -3.56
N PHE A 77 -15.95 1.41 -2.37
CA PHE A 77 -14.83 0.99 -1.52
C PHE A 77 -15.00 -0.44 -0.99
N GLU A 78 -16.21 -0.85 -0.61
CA GLU A 78 -16.50 -2.23 -0.20
C GLU A 78 -16.25 -3.24 -1.34
N GLN A 79 -16.70 -2.91 -2.56
CA GLN A 79 -16.42 -3.72 -3.75
C GLN A 79 -14.92 -3.82 -4.01
N TYR A 80 -14.19 -2.71 -3.86
CA TYR A 80 -12.73 -2.73 -3.98
C TYR A 80 -12.06 -3.59 -2.91
N ARG A 81 -12.51 -3.51 -1.64
CA ARG A 81 -11.98 -4.36 -0.56
C ARG A 81 -12.13 -5.83 -0.89
N GLN A 82 -13.28 -6.24 -1.45
CA GLN A 82 -13.52 -7.62 -1.86
C GLN A 82 -12.56 -8.04 -2.99
N GLN A 83 -12.45 -7.23 -4.04
CA GLN A 83 -11.53 -7.51 -5.16
C GLN A 83 -10.07 -7.60 -4.69
N VAL A 84 -9.65 -6.71 -3.79
CA VAL A 84 -8.29 -6.77 -3.23
C VAL A 84 -8.11 -8.01 -2.38
N ALA A 85 -9.09 -8.39 -1.56
CA ALA A 85 -8.97 -9.58 -0.72
C ALA A 85 -8.82 -10.85 -1.57
N GLU A 86 -9.55 -10.93 -2.68
CA GLU A 86 -9.45 -12.01 -3.66
C GLU A 86 -8.07 -12.03 -4.33
N HIS A 87 -7.62 -10.92 -4.90
CA HIS A 87 -6.28 -10.81 -5.49
C HIS A 87 -5.14 -11.05 -4.48
N ALA A 88 -5.29 -10.59 -3.24
CA ALA A 88 -4.31 -10.80 -2.19
C ALA A 88 -4.19 -12.29 -1.84
N LYS A 89 -5.31 -13.02 -1.85
CA LYS A 89 -5.32 -14.47 -1.64
C LYS A 89 -4.63 -15.19 -2.80
N GLU A 90 -5.00 -14.89 -4.04
CA GLU A 90 -4.36 -15.48 -5.23
C GLU A 90 -2.85 -15.24 -5.24
N PHE A 91 -2.43 -14.02 -4.89
CA PHE A 91 -1.02 -13.68 -4.80
C PHE A 91 -0.32 -14.43 -3.65
N ALA A 92 -0.96 -14.54 -2.48
CA ALA A 92 -0.41 -15.29 -1.35
C ALA A 92 -0.23 -16.79 -1.68
N ASP A 93 -1.21 -17.40 -2.34
CA ASP A 93 -1.14 -18.80 -2.79
C ASP A 93 0.01 -18.98 -3.79
N MET A 94 0.14 -18.08 -4.77
CA MET A 94 1.24 -18.10 -5.73
C MET A 94 2.62 -17.95 -5.06
N VAL A 95 2.75 -17.03 -4.11
CA VAL A 95 3.98 -16.87 -3.32
C VAL A 95 4.29 -18.14 -2.54
N GLY A 96 3.28 -18.75 -1.91
CA GLY A 96 3.40 -20.03 -1.20
C GLY A 96 3.95 -21.13 -2.11
N ASP A 97 3.34 -21.34 -3.28
CA ASP A 97 3.78 -22.34 -4.26
C ASP A 97 5.23 -22.12 -4.71
N LYS A 98 5.60 -20.87 -4.96
CA LYS A 98 6.97 -20.50 -5.35
C LYS A 98 7.97 -20.76 -4.24
N ILE A 99 7.62 -20.48 -2.99
CA ILE A 99 8.45 -20.77 -1.82
C ILE A 99 8.60 -22.29 -1.63
N ASP A 100 7.53 -23.06 -1.82
CA ASP A 100 7.54 -24.51 -1.62
C ASP A 100 8.41 -25.25 -2.64
N ALA A 101 8.47 -24.73 -3.88
CA ALA A 101 9.35 -25.21 -4.94
C ALA A 101 10.85 -24.91 -4.70
N MET A 102 11.20 -24.07 -3.71
CA MET A 102 12.59 -23.73 -3.43
C MET A 102 13.37 -24.88 -2.74
N PRO A 103 14.71 -24.93 -2.90
CA PRO A 103 15.55 -25.82 -2.12
C PRO A 103 15.38 -25.59 -0.60
N PRO A 104 15.58 -26.61 0.26
CA PRO A 104 15.19 -26.56 1.67
C PRO A 104 15.72 -25.36 2.45
N GLN A 105 16.97 -24.97 2.21
CA GLN A 105 17.58 -23.82 2.88
C GLN A 105 16.94 -22.49 2.46
N ALA A 106 16.71 -22.31 1.17
CA ALA A 106 16.10 -21.09 0.64
C ALA A 106 14.60 -21.02 0.91
N ARG A 107 13.89 -22.15 0.90
CA ARG A 107 12.49 -22.22 1.35
C ARG A 107 12.33 -21.73 2.79
N ARG A 108 13.18 -22.20 3.72
CA ARG A 108 13.15 -21.74 5.12
C ARG A 108 13.42 -20.25 5.24
N ALA A 109 14.40 -19.74 4.50
CA ALA A 109 14.73 -18.32 4.49
C ALA A 109 13.60 -17.47 3.88
N ALA A 110 13.00 -17.91 2.77
CA ALA A 110 11.89 -17.23 2.12
C ALA A 110 10.64 -17.20 2.99
N ASN A 111 10.31 -18.30 3.67
CA ASN A 111 9.22 -18.33 4.67
C ASN A 111 9.45 -17.33 5.80
N LYS A 112 10.68 -17.23 6.30
CA LYS A 112 11.02 -16.27 7.36
C LYS A 112 10.94 -14.82 6.88
N LEU A 113 11.39 -14.53 5.65
CA LEU A 113 11.22 -13.21 5.03
C LEU A 113 9.75 -12.87 4.86
N HIS A 114 8.96 -13.79 4.31
CA HIS A 114 7.53 -13.60 4.12
C HIS A 114 6.85 -13.26 5.46
N PHE A 115 7.15 -14.03 6.52
CA PHE A 115 6.63 -13.76 7.86
C PHE A 115 7.00 -12.36 8.39
N ILE A 116 8.23 -11.88 8.15
CA ILE A 116 8.64 -10.52 8.53
C ILE A 116 7.84 -9.49 7.72
N GLU A 117 7.74 -9.67 6.40
CA GLU A 117 7.11 -8.74 5.46
C GLU A 117 5.58 -8.66 5.62
N THR A 118 4.94 -9.70 6.15
CA THR A 118 3.48 -9.73 6.39
C THR A 118 3.09 -9.54 7.84
N ASN A 119 4.04 -9.24 8.74
CA ASN A 119 3.73 -9.08 10.17
C ASN A 119 2.87 -7.83 10.41
N PRO A 120 1.62 -7.97 10.91
CA PRO A 120 0.72 -6.84 11.09
C PRO A 120 1.13 -5.94 12.27
N ASN A 121 1.90 -6.47 13.21
CA ASN A 121 2.31 -5.76 14.44
C ASN A 121 3.57 -4.91 14.26
N LEU A 122 4.18 -4.94 13.07
CA LEU A 122 5.35 -4.14 12.74
C LEU A 122 4.95 -2.95 11.88
N SER A 123 5.61 -1.82 12.09
CA SER A 123 5.52 -0.69 11.14
C SER A 123 6.12 -1.08 9.79
N GLN A 124 5.81 -0.33 8.74
CA GLN A 124 6.43 -0.56 7.43
C GLN A 124 7.96 -0.43 7.51
N GLN A 125 8.44 0.56 8.26
CA GLN A 125 9.88 0.78 8.46
C GLN A 125 10.51 -0.43 9.16
N GLU A 126 9.93 -0.91 10.26
CA GLU A 126 10.46 -2.06 10.98
C GLU A 126 10.49 -3.32 10.14
N ARG A 127 9.45 -3.57 9.33
CA ARG A 127 9.43 -4.69 8.39
C ARG A 127 10.57 -4.59 7.39
N ASN A 128 10.77 -3.42 6.80
CA ASN A 128 11.82 -3.18 5.81
C ASN A 128 13.21 -3.40 6.43
N ASP A 129 13.48 -2.82 7.60
CA ASP A 129 14.76 -2.91 8.28
C ASP A 129 15.07 -4.36 8.68
N ARG A 130 14.10 -5.07 9.27
CA ARG A 130 14.26 -6.47 9.68
C ARG A 130 14.42 -7.40 8.48
N ALA A 131 13.65 -7.19 7.41
CA ALA A 131 13.73 -8.00 6.20
C ALA A 131 15.09 -7.80 5.52
N LYS A 132 15.55 -6.55 5.39
CA LYS A 132 16.87 -6.22 4.83
C LYS A 132 18.00 -6.85 5.64
N ALA A 133 18.02 -6.63 6.95
CA ALA A 133 19.05 -7.17 7.83
C ALA A 133 19.09 -8.70 7.79
N PHE A 134 17.91 -9.34 7.79
CA PHE A 134 17.83 -10.80 7.66
C PHE A 134 18.33 -11.28 6.30
N PHE A 135 17.93 -10.62 5.21
CA PHE A 135 18.31 -10.99 3.85
C PHE A 135 19.82 -10.86 3.61
N GLU A 136 20.43 -9.76 4.07
CA GLU A 136 21.87 -9.50 3.92
C GLU A 136 22.74 -10.50 4.68
N ALA A 137 22.22 -11.07 5.78
CA ALA A 137 22.90 -12.09 6.55
C ALA A 137 22.84 -13.51 5.92
N LEU A 138 22.05 -13.72 4.86
CA LEU A 138 21.95 -15.00 4.20
C LEU A 138 23.18 -15.30 3.33
N PRO A 139 23.54 -16.59 3.15
CA PRO A 139 24.52 -16.97 2.14
C PRO A 139 24.14 -16.50 0.73
N ALA A 140 25.12 -16.10 -0.08
CA ALA A 140 24.89 -15.54 -1.41
C ALA A 140 24.02 -16.44 -2.31
N ASN A 141 24.28 -17.76 -2.30
CA ASN A 141 23.49 -18.73 -3.05
C ASN A 141 22.01 -18.76 -2.64
N VAL A 142 21.70 -18.51 -1.36
CA VAL A 142 20.33 -18.43 -0.86
C VAL A 142 19.70 -17.11 -1.25
N GLN A 143 20.45 -16.01 -1.17
CA GLN A 143 19.99 -14.69 -1.63
C GLN A 143 19.59 -14.73 -3.11
N ASP A 144 20.40 -15.36 -3.97
CA ASP A 144 20.15 -15.43 -5.40
C ASP A 144 18.90 -16.26 -5.73
N GLN A 145 18.68 -17.38 -5.05
CA GLN A 145 17.46 -18.18 -5.19
C GLN A 145 16.21 -17.38 -4.80
N ILE A 146 16.28 -16.60 -3.72
CA ILE A 146 15.17 -15.75 -3.28
C ILE A 146 14.93 -14.60 -4.26
N LYS A 147 15.99 -13.96 -4.79
CA LYS A 147 15.88 -12.91 -5.81
C LYS A 147 15.24 -13.45 -7.09
N GLN A 148 15.67 -14.63 -7.55
CA GLN A 148 15.11 -15.28 -8.72
C GLN A 148 13.62 -15.60 -8.53
N MET A 149 13.26 -16.13 -7.37
CA MET A 149 11.87 -16.39 -7.01
C MET A 149 11.05 -15.09 -7.05
N ARG A 150 11.51 -14.03 -6.38
CA ARG A 150 10.83 -12.73 -6.36
C ARG A 150 10.69 -12.10 -7.75
N GLY A 151 11.72 -12.20 -8.58
CA GLY A 151 11.69 -11.71 -9.96
C GLY A 151 10.75 -12.50 -10.87
N SER A 152 10.30 -13.69 -10.47
CA SER A 152 9.32 -14.50 -11.19
C SER A 152 7.86 -14.21 -10.79
N LEU A 153 7.65 -13.41 -9.73
CA LEU A 153 6.32 -13.01 -9.31
C LEU A 153 5.79 -11.91 -10.24
N PRO A 154 4.47 -11.89 -10.50
CA PRO A 154 3.85 -10.80 -11.24
C PRO A 154 4.05 -9.49 -10.47
N PRO A 155 4.10 -8.34 -11.18
CA PRO A 155 4.13 -7.05 -10.51
C PRO A 155 2.90 -6.91 -9.61
N VAL A 156 3.13 -6.49 -8.37
CA VAL A 156 2.05 -6.18 -7.44
C VAL A 156 1.44 -4.85 -7.91
N GLY A 157 0.20 -4.92 -8.42
CA GLY A 157 -0.55 -3.78 -8.96
C GLY A 157 -0.92 -2.73 -7.91
#